data_AF-A0A7W3VN79-F1
#
_entry.id   AF-A0A7W3VN79-F1
#
_cell.length_a   1.000
_cell.length_b   1.000
_cell.length_c   1.000
_cell.angle_alpha   90.00
_cell.angle_beta   90.00
_cell.angle_gamma   90.00
#
_symmetry.space_group_name_H-M   'P 1'
#
loop_
_entity.id
_entity.type
_entity.pdbx_description
1 polymer ?
#
loop_
_entity_poly.entity_id
_entity_poly.type
_entity_poly.pdbx_seq_one_letter_code
_entity_poly.pdbx_strand_id
1 'polypeptide(L)'
;MKRIFYLICLSTLGLWSSATVAQSKEKLNPSAVATATFNLADLNQHNYSYVIEIQNQVYSGYSSLGLNPKMIKDITLEKGAFAMDGFTYDRKIKMETKDAKQLQLLTLQEWSKDAGLVDSHVVFLLNQTVLNVKPEYVLIDKNFILDSEVVVLDQLGFEKPVTVVKLRTKTKENFKSGAKISSR
;
A
#
# COMPACT_ATOMS: atom_id res chain seq x y z
N MET A 1 -63.22 33.67 -28.84
CA MET A 1 -62.76 33.40 -30.22
C MET A 1 -62.21 31.97 -30.22
N LYS A 2 -62.90 30.93 -30.74
CA LYS A 2 -62.94 30.49 -32.16
C LYS A 2 -61.50 30.48 -32.72
N ARG A 3 -60.83 29.38 -33.12
CA ARG A 3 -61.24 28.19 -33.89
C ARG A 3 -59.98 27.26 -34.02
N ILE A 4 -60.13 25.94 -33.87
CA ILE A 4 -60.16 24.90 -34.93
C ILE A 4 -58.77 24.40 -35.42
N PHE A 5 -58.58 23.09 -35.25
CA PHE A 5 -57.68 22.15 -35.93
C PHE A 5 -57.50 22.42 -37.43
N TYR A 6 -56.35 22.11 -38.03
CA TYR A 6 -56.30 21.29 -39.25
C TYR A 6 -54.93 20.65 -39.48
N LEU A 7 -54.99 19.34 -39.68
CA LEU A 7 -53.99 18.45 -40.25
C LEU A 7 -53.97 18.63 -41.78
N ILE A 8 -52.81 18.78 -42.41
CA ILE A 8 -52.54 18.56 -43.85
C ILE A 8 -51.08 18.05 -43.93
N CYS A 9 -50.84 16.75 -44.20
CA CYS A 9 -50.51 16.13 -45.51
C CYS A 9 -49.17 16.64 -46.10
N LEU A 10 -48.30 15.87 -46.76
CA LEU A 10 -48.10 14.45 -47.04
C LEU A 10 -46.72 14.39 -47.74
N SER A 11 -45.93 13.34 -47.49
CA SER A 11 -44.89 12.74 -48.36
C SER A 11 -43.84 13.62 -49.06
N THR A 12 -42.56 13.38 -48.73
CA THR A 12 -41.59 12.86 -49.71
C THR A 12 -40.71 11.80 -49.07
N LEU A 13 -40.68 10.63 -49.71
CA LEU A 13 -39.70 9.58 -49.51
C LEU A 13 -38.31 10.13 -49.81
N GLY A 14 -37.46 10.16 -48.80
CA GLY A 14 -36.02 10.15 -48.96
C GLY A 14 -35.49 8.99 -48.14
N LEU A 15 -35.24 7.85 -48.79
CA LEU A 15 -34.27 6.89 -48.28
C LEU A 15 -33.04 7.69 -47.85
N TRP A 16 -32.47 7.37 -46.68
CA TRP A 16 -31.04 7.20 -46.50
C TRP A 16 -30.87 6.23 -45.33
N SER A 17 -30.17 5.15 -45.62
CA SER A 17 -29.95 4.02 -44.75
C SER A 17 -28.92 4.34 -43.67
N SER A 18 -29.09 3.65 -42.53
CA SER A 18 -28.06 3.30 -41.55
C SER A 18 -27.66 4.43 -40.58
N ALA A 19 -27.60 4.24 -39.26
CA ALA A 19 -27.48 3.03 -38.47
C ALA A 19 -28.19 3.18 -37.12
N THR A 20 -28.96 2.16 -36.75
CA THR A 20 -29.36 1.89 -35.37
C THR A 20 -28.10 1.67 -34.54
N VAL A 21 -27.74 2.62 -33.69
CA VAL A 21 -26.83 2.32 -32.57
C VAL A 21 -27.68 1.58 -31.54
N ALA A 22 -27.71 0.27 -31.69
CA ALA A 22 -28.20 -0.65 -30.69
C ALA A 22 -27.35 -0.49 -29.43
N GLN A 23 -28.02 -0.45 -28.29
CA GLN A 23 -27.41 -0.51 -26.97
C GLN A 23 -26.43 -1.69 -26.87
N SER A 24 -25.14 -1.43 -26.70
CA SER A 24 -24.31 -2.30 -25.89
C SER A 24 -24.29 -1.72 -24.48
N LYS A 25 -25.21 -2.19 -23.63
CA LYS A 25 -24.93 -2.24 -22.19
C LYS A 25 -23.72 -3.14 -22.05
N GLU A 26 -22.53 -2.54 -21.97
CA GLU A 26 -21.36 -3.23 -21.48
C GLU A 26 -21.68 -3.61 -20.02
N LYS A 27 -22.05 -4.87 -19.82
CA LYS A 27 -22.14 -5.45 -18.48
C LYS A 27 -20.76 -5.26 -17.86
N LEU A 28 -20.64 -4.37 -16.88
CA LEU A 28 -19.57 -4.43 -15.90
C LEU A 28 -19.51 -5.87 -15.39
N ASN A 29 -18.48 -6.60 -15.83
CA ASN A 29 -18.20 -7.94 -15.35
C ASN A 29 -17.37 -7.77 -14.07
N PRO A 30 -17.92 -7.98 -12.85
CA PRO A 30 -17.20 -7.70 -11.61
C PRO A 30 -16.16 -8.78 -11.26
N SER A 31 -15.78 -9.65 -12.19
CA SER A 31 -14.93 -10.81 -11.87
C SER A 31 -14.02 -11.17 -13.03
N ALA A 32 -13.00 -10.33 -13.22
CA ALA A 32 -11.75 -10.76 -13.82
C ALA A 32 -10.61 -10.19 -12.96
N VAL A 33 -10.53 -10.67 -11.71
CA VAL A 33 -9.36 -10.46 -10.87
C VAL A 33 -8.22 -11.23 -11.53
N ALA A 34 -7.42 -10.54 -12.35
CA ALA A 34 -6.22 -11.11 -12.92
C ALA A 34 -5.19 -11.27 -11.80
N THR A 35 -5.11 -12.47 -11.24
CA THR A 35 -4.11 -12.85 -10.23
C THR A 35 -2.75 -12.99 -10.90
N ALA A 36 -1.84 -12.05 -10.63
CA ALA A 36 -0.43 -12.22 -10.93
C ALA A 36 0.32 -12.53 -9.63
N THR A 37 1.30 -13.42 -9.72
CA THR A 37 2.20 -13.78 -8.61
C THR A 37 3.27 -12.70 -8.46
N PHE A 38 3.41 -12.12 -7.28
CA PHE A 38 4.38 -11.05 -6.98
C PHE A 38 5.38 -11.48 -5.90
N ASN A 39 6.57 -10.88 -5.88
CA ASN A 39 7.51 -11.02 -4.77
C ASN A 39 7.45 -9.78 -3.85
N LEU A 40 7.72 -9.97 -2.56
CA LEU A 40 7.82 -8.90 -1.57
C LEU A 40 8.84 -7.82 -1.97
N ALA A 41 9.92 -8.20 -2.66
CA ALA A 41 10.93 -7.25 -3.13
C ALA A 41 10.38 -6.23 -4.14
N ASP A 42 9.43 -6.62 -4.98
CA ASP A 42 8.85 -5.76 -6.03
C ASP A 42 7.96 -4.66 -5.44
N LEU A 43 7.38 -4.95 -4.27
CA LEU A 43 6.52 -4.03 -3.51
C LEU A 43 7.31 -2.89 -2.88
N ASN A 44 8.56 -3.14 -2.52
CA ASN A 44 9.43 -2.15 -1.90
C ASN A 44 10.04 -1.15 -2.91
N GLN A 45 9.89 -1.39 -4.22
CA GLN A 45 10.46 -0.53 -5.27
C GLN A 45 9.49 0.53 -5.81
N HIS A 46 8.22 0.49 -5.41
CA HIS A 46 7.21 1.37 -5.96
C HIS A 46 6.46 2.15 -4.87
N ASN A 47 6.39 3.48 -5.03
CA ASN A 47 5.57 4.39 -4.22
C ASN A 47 4.08 4.28 -4.62
N TYR A 48 3.53 3.08 -4.67
CA TYR A 48 2.08 2.91 -4.84
C TYR A 48 1.44 2.86 -3.46
N SER A 49 0.29 3.50 -3.32
CA SER A 49 -0.61 3.23 -2.21
C SER A 49 -1.48 2.05 -2.61
N TYR A 50 -1.39 0.96 -1.86
CA TYR A 50 -2.19 -0.25 -2.07
C TYR A 50 -2.93 -0.60 -0.79
N VAL A 51 -4.03 -1.33 -0.94
CA VAL A 51 -4.62 -2.07 0.19
C VAL A 51 -3.83 -3.34 0.36
N ILE A 52 -3.47 -3.70 1.58
CA ILE A 52 -2.86 -4.98 1.93
C ILE A 52 -3.83 -5.76 2.79
N GLU A 53 -4.06 -7.01 2.45
CA GLU A 53 -4.82 -7.96 3.25
C GLU A 53 -3.85 -9.03 3.76
N ILE A 54 -3.65 -9.08 5.07
CA ILE A 54 -2.84 -10.11 5.75
C ILE A 54 -3.72 -10.74 6.83
N GLN A 55 -3.90 -12.07 6.81
CA GLN A 55 -4.71 -12.79 7.80
C GLN A 55 -6.15 -12.24 7.95
N ASN A 56 -6.78 -11.87 6.83
CA ASN A 56 -8.11 -11.24 6.78
C ASN A 56 -8.20 -9.87 7.48
N GLN A 57 -7.07 -9.31 7.93
CA GLN A 57 -6.97 -7.93 8.36
C GLN A 57 -6.50 -7.08 7.19
N VAL A 58 -7.16 -5.94 7.03
CA VAL A 58 -6.93 -5.03 5.91
C VAL A 58 -6.18 -3.81 6.42
N TYR A 59 -5.20 -3.38 5.64
CA TYR A 59 -4.21 -2.38 5.94
C TYR A 59 -4.16 -1.43 4.72
N SER A 60 -4.50 -0.14 4.86
CA SER A 60 -4.51 0.84 3.76
C SER A 60 -3.26 1.71 3.71
N GLY A 61 -2.96 2.24 2.52
CA GLY A 61 -2.03 3.36 2.39
C GLY A 61 -0.55 3.00 2.51
N TYR A 62 -0.20 1.71 2.50
CA TYR A 62 1.20 1.28 2.69
C TYR A 62 2.04 1.45 1.43
N SER A 63 3.31 1.81 1.63
CA SER A 63 4.30 1.99 0.55
C SER A 63 5.61 1.23 0.78
N SER A 64 5.81 0.67 1.97
CA SER A 64 6.99 -0.14 2.31
C SER A 64 6.67 -1.19 3.38
N LEU A 65 7.38 -2.32 3.32
CA LEU A 65 7.12 -3.49 4.17
C LEU A 65 8.40 -4.00 4.86
N GLY A 66 8.38 -4.00 6.18
CA GLY A 66 9.39 -4.62 7.05
C GLY A 66 8.96 -6.01 7.55
N LEU A 67 8.46 -6.86 6.65
CA LEU A 67 7.93 -8.19 6.98
C LEU A 67 8.98 -9.28 6.82
N ASN A 68 8.85 -10.37 7.57
CA ASN A 68 9.71 -11.54 7.40
C ASN A 68 9.32 -12.31 6.11
N PRO A 69 10.15 -12.31 5.05
CA PRO A 69 9.81 -12.97 3.79
C PRO A 69 9.63 -14.49 3.96
N LYS A 70 10.25 -15.11 4.97
CA LYS A 70 10.11 -16.55 5.21
C LYS A 70 8.75 -16.94 5.75
N MET A 71 8.03 -16.00 6.36
CA MET A 71 6.69 -16.21 6.92
C MET A 71 5.61 -16.05 5.86
N ILE A 72 5.92 -15.41 4.74
CA ILE A 72 4.99 -15.29 3.62
C ILE A 72 4.96 -16.63 2.86
N LYS A 73 3.74 -17.14 2.66
CA LYS A 73 3.45 -18.35 1.92
C LYS A 73 3.15 -18.02 0.46
N ASP A 74 2.30 -17.02 0.24
CA ASP A 74 1.88 -16.58 -1.09
C ASP A 74 1.57 -15.08 -1.11
N ILE A 75 1.75 -14.46 -2.27
CA ILE A 75 1.40 -13.06 -2.52
C ILE A 75 0.61 -13.00 -3.82
N THR A 76 -0.64 -12.56 -3.69
CA THR A 76 -1.56 -12.33 -4.80
C THR A 76 -1.83 -10.84 -4.95
N LEU A 77 -1.73 -10.31 -6.16
CA LEU A 77 -2.23 -8.97 -6.49
C LEU A 77 -3.60 -9.07 -7.15
N GLU A 78 -4.57 -8.36 -6.58
CA GLU A 78 -5.89 -8.18 -7.13
C GLU A 78 -6.01 -6.75 -7.69
N LYS A 79 -6.50 -6.63 -8.93
CA LYS A 79 -6.86 -5.34 -9.55
C LYS A 79 -8.36 -5.12 -9.40
N GLY A 80 -8.76 -3.92 -9.03
CA GLY A 80 -10.17 -3.59 -8.77
C GLY A 80 -10.31 -2.26 -8.04
N ALA A 81 -11.53 -1.92 -7.62
CA ALA A 81 -11.78 -0.75 -6.78
C ALA A 81 -11.96 -1.21 -5.33
N PHE A 82 -11.05 -0.83 -4.45
CA PHE A 82 -11.06 -1.19 -3.04
C PHE A 82 -11.18 0.08 -2.19
N ALA A 83 -12.28 0.23 -1.45
CA ALA A 83 -12.53 1.40 -0.61
C ALA A 83 -12.02 1.15 0.83
N MET A 84 -11.17 2.02 1.35
CA MET A 84 -10.69 1.98 2.73
C MET A 84 -10.27 3.38 3.21
N ASP A 85 -10.60 3.74 4.44
CA ASP A 85 -10.29 5.03 5.09
C ASP A 85 -10.67 6.28 4.26
N GLY A 86 -11.78 6.18 3.51
CA GLY A 86 -12.27 7.26 2.65
C GLY A 86 -11.53 7.39 1.31
N PHE A 87 -10.57 6.51 1.03
CA PHE A 87 -9.84 6.43 -0.24
C PHE A 87 -10.27 5.22 -1.06
N THR A 88 -10.14 5.33 -2.39
CA THR A 88 -10.31 4.20 -3.32
C THR A 88 -8.96 3.85 -3.91
N TYR A 89 -8.58 2.58 -3.76
CA TYR A 89 -7.35 2.00 -4.29
C TYR A 89 -7.68 1.14 -5.51
N ASP A 90 -6.81 1.18 -6.52
CA ASP A 90 -6.95 0.39 -7.76
C ASP A 90 -6.42 -1.05 -7.62
N ARG A 91 -5.77 -1.34 -6.48
CA ARG A 91 -5.02 -2.56 -6.22
C ARG A 91 -5.13 -3.00 -4.76
N LYS A 92 -5.25 -4.31 -4.57
CA LYS A 92 -5.15 -4.99 -3.28
C LYS A 92 -4.09 -6.09 -3.35
N ILE A 93 -3.18 -6.11 -2.41
CA ILE A 93 -2.19 -7.17 -2.23
C ILE A 93 -2.69 -8.08 -1.11
N LYS A 94 -2.96 -9.34 -1.45
CA LYS A 94 -3.29 -10.35 -0.46
C LYS A 94 -2.05 -11.18 -0.14
N MET A 95 -1.71 -11.25 1.14
CA MET A 95 -0.58 -12.05 1.63
C MET A 95 -1.07 -13.19 2.51
N GLU A 96 -0.80 -14.42 2.07
CA GLU A 96 -0.98 -15.60 2.92
C GLU A 96 0.29 -15.84 3.73
N THR A 97 0.13 -16.17 5.01
CA THR A 97 1.24 -16.41 5.93
C THR A 97 1.29 -17.88 6.32
N LYS A 98 2.49 -18.45 6.49
CA LYS A 98 2.67 -19.87 6.87
C LYS A 98 2.14 -20.19 8.26
N ASP A 99 2.31 -19.27 9.21
CA ASP A 99 1.75 -19.35 10.55
C ASP A 99 1.31 -17.96 11.00
N ALA A 100 0.01 -17.78 11.15
CA ALA A 100 -0.56 -16.49 11.46
C ALA A 100 -0.19 -16.00 12.87
N LYS A 101 -0.03 -16.92 13.81
CA LYS A 101 0.16 -16.61 15.24
C LYS A 101 1.54 -16.04 15.55
N GLN A 102 2.46 -16.07 14.59
CA GLN A 102 3.84 -15.61 14.77
C GLN A 102 4.07 -14.18 14.30
N LEU A 103 3.13 -13.56 13.59
CA LEU A 103 3.28 -12.17 13.16
C LEU A 103 2.74 -11.23 14.23
N GLN A 104 3.49 -10.17 14.50
CA GLN A 104 3.01 -9.03 15.27
C GLN A 104 3.09 -7.80 14.39
N LEU A 105 2.03 -7.55 13.63
CA LEU A 105 1.96 -6.48 12.65
C LEU A 105 1.59 -5.16 13.33
N LEU A 106 2.36 -4.11 13.04
CA LEU A 106 2.05 -2.74 13.42
C LEU A 106 2.70 -1.76 12.45
N THR A 107 2.23 -0.52 12.45
CA THR A 107 2.87 0.56 11.71
C THR A 107 4.15 1.01 12.41
N LEU A 108 5.04 1.64 11.65
CA LEU A 108 6.25 2.24 12.20
C LEU A 108 5.92 3.39 13.18
N GLN A 109 4.81 4.10 12.95
CA GLN A 109 4.31 5.11 13.89
C GLN A 109 3.86 4.51 15.22
N GLU A 110 3.13 3.39 15.20
CA GLU A 110 2.75 2.68 16.43
C GLU A 110 4.00 2.16 17.15
N TRP A 111 4.97 1.64 16.40
CA TRP A 111 6.22 1.14 16.97
C TRP A 111 6.99 2.25 17.68
N SER A 112 7.06 3.43 17.07
CA SER A 112 7.77 4.57 17.64
C SER A 112 7.07 5.12 18.89
N LYS A 113 5.73 5.05 18.95
CA LYS A 113 4.95 5.37 20.15
C LYS A 113 5.25 4.38 21.28
N ASP A 114 5.24 3.07 20.99
CA ASP A 114 5.63 2.02 21.94
C ASP A 114 7.06 2.22 22.47
N ALA A 115 7.95 2.76 21.63
CA ALA A 115 9.35 3.04 21.96
C ALA A 115 9.57 4.40 22.66
N GLY A 116 8.53 5.21 22.88
CA GLY A 116 8.62 6.49 23.57
C GLY A 116 9.17 7.66 22.73
N LEU A 117 9.03 7.62 21.40
CA LEU A 117 9.61 8.60 20.46
C LEU A 117 8.59 9.62 19.91
N VAL A 118 7.60 10.02 20.72
CA VAL A 118 6.37 10.69 20.24
C VAL A 118 6.58 12.16 19.80
N ASP A 119 7.63 12.83 20.30
CA ASP A 119 7.78 14.30 20.18
C ASP A 119 8.98 14.77 19.34
N SER A 120 9.71 13.86 18.69
CA SER A 120 10.91 14.20 17.92
C SER A 120 10.68 14.20 16.41
N HIS A 121 11.48 14.99 15.68
CA HIS A 121 11.53 14.88 14.22
C HIS A 121 12.26 13.59 13.88
N VAL A 122 11.52 12.50 13.68
CA VAL A 122 12.10 11.16 13.52
C VAL A 122 12.38 10.85 12.05
N VAL A 123 13.62 10.46 11.77
CA VAL A 123 14.03 9.83 10.50
C VAL A 123 14.24 8.35 10.75
N PHE A 124 13.57 7.50 9.99
CA PHE A 124 13.71 6.05 10.11
C PHE A 124 14.64 5.49 9.04
N LEU A 125 15.54 4.62 9.47
CA LEU A 125 16.34 3.75 8.61
C LEU A 125 15.91 2.31 8.85
N LEU A 126 15.48 1.60 7.81
CA LEU A 126 15.22 0.17 7.87
C LEU A 126 16.33 -0.57 7.10
N ASN A 127 17.08 -1.43 7.79
CA ASN A 127 18.20 -2.18 7.19
C ASN A 127 19.22 -1.26 6.48
N GLN A 128 19.55 -0.10 7.08
CA GLN A 128 20.42 0.96 6.54
C GLN A 128 19.83 1.77 5.37
N THR A 129 18.61 1.49 4.93
CA THR A 129 17.90 2.29 3.92
C THR A 129 17.07 3.36 4.59
N VAL A 130 17.26 4.63 4.21
CA VAL A 130 16.41 5.74 4.67
C VAL A 130 15.01 5.56 4.11
N LEU A 131 14.00 5.62 4.98
CA LEU A 131 12.60 5.57 4.58
C LEU A 131 12.13 6.97 4.19
N ASN A 132 11.77 7.16 2.92
CA ASN A 132 11.21 8.41 2.40
C ASN A 132 9.67 8.33 2.27
N VAL A 133 9.03 7.82 3.31
CA VAL A 133 7.57 7.60 3.40
C VAL A 133 7.13 7.91 4.82
N LYS A 134 5.86 8.30 5.00
CA LYS A 134 5.34 8.60 6.34
C LYS A 134 5.30 7.33 7.21
N PRO A 135 5.64 7.39 8.51
CA PRO A 135 5.70 6.20 9.37
C PRO A 135 4.38 5.43 9.51
N GLU A 136 3.24 6.10 9.41
CA GLU A 136 1.91 5.46 9.40
C GLU A 136 1.67 4.57 8.16
N TYR A 137 2.47 4.74 7.10
CA TYR A 137 2.38 4.02 5.83
C TYR A 137 3.45 2.93 5.67
N VAL A 138 4.13 2.56 6.76
CA VAL A 138 5.13 1.49 6.78
C VAL A 138 4.65 0.40 7.72
N LEU A 139 4.36 -0.79 7.18
CA LEU A 139 3.95 -1.95 7.98
C LEU A 139 5.17 -2.79 8.32
N ILE A 140 5.33 -3.12 9.61
CA ILE A 140 6.43 -3.95 10.09
C ILE A 140 5.91 -5.13 10.91
N ASP A 141 6.70 -6.21 10.94
CA ASP A 141 6.51 -7.30 11.90
C ASP A 141 7.47 -7.10 13.08
N LYS A 142 6.93 -6.80 14.28
CA LYS A 142 7.71 -6.59 15.51
C LYS A 142 8.63 -7.77 15.79
N ASN A 143 8.15 -8.99 15.53
CA ASN A 143 8.90 -10.22 15.78
C ASN A 143 10.06 -10.39 14.81
N PHE A 144 10.08 -9.67 13.70
CA PHE A 144 11.15 -9.67 12.71
C PHE A 144 12.20 -8.59 12.94
N ILE A 145 11.98 -7.65 13.86
CA ILE A 145 13.02 -6.69 14.27
C ILE A 145 14.09 -7.43 15.09
N LEU A 146 15.34 -7.25 14.70
CA LEU A 146 16.53 -7.76 15.39
C LEU A 146 16.90 -6.83 16.54
N ASP A 147 17.08 -5.54 16.24
CA ASP A 147 17.36 -4.49 17.21
C ASP A 147 17.04 -3.11 16.63
N SER A 148 17.13 -2.11 17.50
CA SER A 148 16.97 -0.70 17.17
C SER A 148 18.06 0.13 17.81
N GLU A 149 18.55 1.14 17.09
CA GLU A 149 19.49 2.15 17.60
C GLU A 149 18.84 3.53 17.42
N VAL A 150 18.91 4.37 18.46
CA VAL A 150 18.37 5.73 18.42
C VAL A 150 19.53 6.71 18.58
N VAL A 151 19.68 7.60 17.60
CA VAL A 151 20.73 8.63 17.58
C VAL A 151 20.07 9.99 17.48
N VAL A 152 20.31 10.85 18.47
CA VAL A 152 19.82 12.23 18.42
C VAL A 152 20.89 13.10 17.76
N LEU A 153 20.48 13.85 16.74
CA LEU A 153 21.28 14.82 16.02
C LEU A 153 20.86 16.22 16.46
N ASP A 154 21.58 16.76 17.43
CA ASP A 154 21.32 18.04 18.09
C ASP A 154 22.28 19.16 17.64
N GLN A 155 23.38 18.83 16.94
CA GLN A 155 24.46 19.77 16.60
C GLN A 155 24.63 20.05 15.10
N LEU A 156 23.77 19.52 14.23
CA LEU A 156 23.92 19.63 12.77
C LEU A 156 23.26 20.88 12.15
N GLY A 157 23.03 21.93 12.95
CA GLY A 157 22.43 23.18 12.46
C GLY A 157 20.96 23.07 12.07
N PHE A 158 20.26 22.02 12.52
CA PHE A 158 18.82 21.89 12.37
C PHE A 158 18.09 22.85 13.32
N GLU A 159 16.95 23.40 12.89
CA GLU A 159 16.10 24.24 13.73
C GLU A 159 15.56 23.50 14.96
N LYS A 160 15.49 22.16 14.89
CA LYS A 160 15.04 21.28 15.96
C LYS A 160 15.89 20.00 15.99
N PRO A 161 16.08 19.37 17.17
CA PRO A 161 16.76 18.07 17.26
C PRO A 161 16.08 17.04 16.36
N VAL A 162 16.88 16.36 15.54
CA VAL A 162 16.43 15.27 14.66
C VAL A 162 16.80 13.95 15.31
N THR A 163 15.83 13.06 15.49
CA THR A 163 16.09 11.71 16.00
C THR A 163 16.19 10.74 14.83
N VAL A 164 17.31 10.06 14.69
CA VAL A 164 17.49 9.00 13.71
C VAL A 164 17.29 7.65 14.40
N VAL A 165 16.29 6.91 13.95
CA VAL A 165 16.01 5.56 14.42
C VAL A 165 16.47 4.57 13.35
N LYS A 166 17.45 3.74 13.69
CA LYS A 166 17.90 2.64 12.83
C LYS A 166 17.24 1.36 13.31
N LEU A 167 16.40 0.77 12.48
CA LEU A 167 15.83 -0.54 12.67
C LEU A 167 16.57 -1.57 11.84
N ARG A 168 17.01 -2.65 12.48
CA ARG A 168 17.53 -3.81 11.77
C ARG A 168 16.57 -4.96 11.92
N THR A 169 16.27 -5.62 10.82
CA THR A 169 15.48 -6.85 10.79
C THR A 169 16.35 -8.10 10.91
N LYS A 170 15.76 -9.26 11.20
CA LYS A 170 16.44 -10.56 11.34
C LYS A 170 16.84 -11.18 9.99
N THR A 171 17.51 -10.40 9.14
CA THR A 171 18.11 -10.86 7.87
C THR A 171 19.55 -11.33 8.07
N LYS A 172 20.05 -12.20 7.19
CA LYS A 172 21.43 -12.71 7.26
C LYS A 172 22.44 -11.58 7.18
N GLU A 173 22.15 -10.56 6.37
CA GLU A 173 22.98 -9.39 6.13
C GLU A 173 23.16 -8.57 7.41
N ASN A 174 22.09 -8.37 8.18
CA ASN A 174 22.13 -7.60 9.42
C ASN A 174 22.83 -8.32 10.58
N PHE A 175 22.77 -9.66 10.62
CA PHE A 175 23.56 -10.44 11.58
C PHE A 175 25.06 -10.31 11.31
N LYS A 176 25.48 -10.28 10.02
CA LYS A 176 26.88 -10.11 9.63
C LYS A 176 27.41 -8.70 9.93
N SER A 177 26.59 -7.67 9.77
CA SER A 177 27.00 -6.29 10.06
C SER A 177 27.07 -6.01 11.56
N GLY A 178 26.19 -6.61 12.38
CA GLY A 178 26.25 -6.49 13.84
C GLY A 178 27.53 -7.06 14.46
N ALA A 179 28.02 -8.19 13.93
CA ALA A 179 29.26 -8.82 14.41
C ALA A 179 30.53 -7.99 14.13
N LYS A 180 30.50 -7.07 13.16
CA LYS A 180 31.65 -6.19 12.87
C LYS A 180 31.79 -5.02 13.85
N ILE A 181 30.73 -4.68 14.60
CA ILE A 181 30.73 -3.53 15.52
C ILE A 181 31.20 -3.95 16.93
N SER A 182 31.02 -5.23 17.32
CA SER A 182 31.45 -5.72 18.64
C SER A 182 32.92 -6.14 18.73
N SER A 183 33.73 -5.88 17.69
CA SER A 183 35.15 -6.27 17.62
C SER A 183 36.11 -5.08 17.48
N ARG A 184 35.74 -3.91 18.00
CA ARG A 184 36.62 -2.73 18.07
C ARG A 184 36.64 -2.17 19.48
#